data_AF-A0A0P4WE49-F1
#
_entry.id   AF-A0A0P4WE49-F1
#
_cell.length_a   1.000
_cell.length_b   1.000
_cell.length_c   1.000
_cell.angle_alpha   90.00
_cell.angle_beta   90.00
_cell.angle_gamma   90.00
#
_symmetry.space_group_name_H-M   'P 1'
#
loop_
_entity.id
_entity.type
_entity.pdbx_description
1 polymer ?
#
loop_
_entity_poly.entity_id
_entity_poly.type
_entity_poly.pdbx_seq_one_letter_code
_entity_poly.pdbx_strand_id
1 'polypeptide(L)'
;MLPHHQWMTGLPVFLVALTVMARQHHRLKHPIRWPNPIYLGAYGGGLFSTLVCYTVHIKAHQHEPLLVSFTMWTLMFIHMFIFYRLVTGDPGIVRAEGPLQEVLRGVGEGIVKGYCSDCQLASPPLAHHCRLCVACHHQTDHHCLFLNTCIAANNHWYFVVFIMMNIFLMTGFLSGAYRARVMQGVQGDWVDQFTAHIVYLLNEDIWTALMVICNGASLIWAFYLLNGQFQVVGSQQTTLCRLKLGNPVSKPTLGEKVKNFWTFLLRGRVPLSSQAHYFNTV
;
A
#
# COMPACT_ATOMS: atom_id res chain seq x y z
N MET A 1 30.10 0.39 13.72
CA MET A 1 29.46 1.71 13.91
C MET A 1 28.79 1.71 15.26
N LEU A 2 28.96 2.76 16.06
CA LEU A 2 28.50 2.82 17.46
C LEU A 2 26.96 2.76 17.57
N PRO A 3 26.40 2.11 18.62
CA PRO A 3 24.97 1.91 18.81
C PRO A 3 24.16 3.20 19.10
N HIS A 4 24.81 4.34 19.26
CA HIS A 4 24.19 5.58 19.74
C HIS A 4 23.39 6.39 18.69
N HIS A 5 23.30 5.93 17.44
CA HIS A 5 22.59 6.65 16.36
C HIS A 5 21.34 5.93 15.82
N GLN A 6 20.97 4.79 16.40
CA GLN A 6 19.79 4.01 15.98
C GLN A 6 18.44 4.72 16.24
N TRP A 7 18.41 5.80 17.02
CA TRP A 7 17.19 6.60 17.25
C TRP A 7 16.96 7.67 16.18
N MET A 8 18.03 8.20 15.55
CA MET A 8 17.92 9.23 14.50
C MET A 8 17.26 8.72 13.23
N THR A 9 17.33 7.41 13.03
CA THR A 9 16.76 6.68 11.90
C THR A 9 15.22 6.51 11.98
N GLY A 10 14.63 6.55 13.18
CA GLY A 10 13.18 6.44 13.37
C GLY A 10 12.41 7.76 13.25
N LEU A 11 13.09 8.90 13.38
CA LEU A 11 12.44 10.21 13.47
C LEU A 11 11.66 10.59 12.20
N PRO A 12 12.16 10.39 10.96
CA PRO A 12 11.37 10.71 9.76
C PRO A 12 10.10 9.86 9.65
N VAL A 13 10.20 8.56 9.91
CA VAL A 13 9.05 7.63 9.89
C VAL A 13 8.04 8.00 10.97
N PHE A 14 8.52 8.37 12.16
CA PHE A 14 7.69 8.83 13.27
C PHE A 14 6.95 10.13 12.92
N LEU A 15 7.62 11.11 12.31
CA LEU A 15 7.01 12.37 11.88
C LEU A 15 5.95 12.15 10.77
N VAL A 16 6.21 11.24 9.83
CA VAL A 16 5.20 10.84 8.82
C VAL A 16 4.00 10.16 9.50
N ALA A 17 4.22 9.23 10.43
CA ALA A 17 3.15 8.60 11.18
C ALA A 17 2.29 9.64 11.93
N LEU A 18 2.94 10.57 12.65
CA LEU A 18 2.24 11.65 13.36
C LEU A 18 1.43 12.56 12.43
N THR A 19 1.96 12.94 11.28
CA THR A 19 1.24 13.78 10.31
C THR A 19 0.04 13.07 9.71
N VAL A 20 0.14 11.78 9.41
CA VAL A 20 -0.99 10.96 8.93
C VAL A 20 -2.04 10.83 10.03
N MET A 21 -1.64 10.52 11.25
CA MET A 21 -2.52 10.44 12.41
C MET A 21 -3.25 11.77 12.67
N ALA A 22 -2.55 12.90 12.59
CA ALA A 22 -3.10 14.23 12.86
C ALA A 22 -4.15 14.68 11.84
N ARG A 23 -4.10 14.12 10.62
CA ARG A 23 -5.07 14.43 9.55
C ARG A 23 -6.35 13.60 9.62
N GLN A 24 -6.44 12.62 10.52
CA GLN A 24 -7.63 11.81 10.66
C GLN A 24 -8.63 12.45 11.64
N HIS A 25 -9.81 12.77 11.12
CA HIS A 25 -10.91 13.30 11.92
C HIS A 25 -11.69 12.15 12.55
N HIS A 26 -11.79 12.16 13.88
CA HIS A 26 -12.62 11.23 14.63
C HIS A 26 -13.76 11.95 15.35
N ARG A 27 -14.90 11.26 15.47
CA ARG A 27 -16.10 11.76 16.17
C ARG A 27 -15.91 11.93 17.67
N LEU A 28 -14.95 11.22 18.27
CA LEU A 28 -14.66 11.25 19.70
C LEU A 28 -13.69 12.40 20.05
N LYS A 29 -13.95 13.09 21.17
CA LYS A 29 -13.05 14.14 21.71
C LYS A 29 -11.98 13.61 22.68
N HIS A 30 -11.88 12.29 22.85
CA HIS A 30 -10.99 11.60 23.80
C HIS A 30 -9.69 11.11 23.13
N PRO A 31 -8.54 10.96 23.81
CA PRO A 31 -7.30 10.41 23.24
C PRO A 31 -7.43 9.01 22.58
N ILE A 32 -8.42 8.21 22.95
CA ILE A 32 -8.74 6.94 22.26
C ILE A 32 -9.14 7.16 20.79
N ARG A 33 -9.48 8.40 20.42
CA ARG A 33 -9.78 8.78 19.04
C ARG A 33 -8.59 8.61 18.10
N TRP A 34 -7.36 8.56 18.58
CA TRP A 34 -6.22 8.45 17.69
C TRP A 34 -6.22 7.07 17.04
N PRO A 35 -6.12 7.00 15.69
CA PRO A 35 -6.03 5.71 14.99
C PRO A 35 -4.88 4.90 15.54
N ASN A 36 -5.04 3.58 15.62
CA ASN A 36 -3.97 2.70 16.06
C ASN A 36 -2.78 2.83 15.09
N PRO A 37 -1.67 3.46 15.50
CA PRO A 37 -0.57 3.75 14.60
C PRO A 37 0.33 2.54 14.39
N ILE A 38 0.08 1.43 15.09
CA ILE A 38 0.94 0.25 15.07
C ILE A 38 1.12 -0.25 13.64
N TYR A 39 0.06 -0.32 12.83
CA TYR A 39 0.17 -0.85 11.47
C TYR A 39 0.98 0.07 10.54
N LEU A 40 0.68 1.37 10.55
CA LEU A 40 1.41 2.36 9.73
C LEU A 40 2.86 2.52 10.18
N GLY A 41 3.08 2.61 11.49
CA GLY A 41 4.40 2.74 12.11
C GLY A 41 5.26 1.50 11.90
N ALA A 42 4.71 0.29 12.12
CA ALA A 42 5.43 -0.96 11.89
C ALA A 42 5.79 -1.12 10.41
N TYR A 43 4.86 -0.79 9.51
CA TYR A 43 5.12 -0.89 8.08
C TYR A 43 6.16 0.14 7.59
N GLY A 44 6.01 1.41 7.97
CA GLY A 44 7.00 2.46 7.67
C GLY A 44 8.37 2.16 8.28
N GLY A 45 8.39 1.65 9.51
CA GLY A 45 9.61 1.24 10.20
C GLY A 45 10.28 0.05 9.51
N GLY A 46 9.50 -0.91 9.01
CA GLY A 46 10.00 -2.05 8.23
C GLY A 46 10.67 -1.59 6.93
N LEU A 47 10.01 -0.74 6.14
CA LEU A 47 10.57 -0.18 4.90
C LEU A 47 11.90 0.55 5.15
N PHE A 48 11.93 1.38 6.19
CA PHE A 48 13.13 2.10 6.57
C PHE A 48 14.24 1.16 7.07
N SER A 49 13.89 0.15 7.87
CA SER A 49 14.86 -0.85 8.39
C SER A 49 15.46 -1.67 7.26
N THR A 50 14.66 -2.06 6.27
CA THR A 50 15.12 -2.71 5.04
C THR A 50 16.12 -1.83 4.29
N LEU A 51 15.81 -0.53 4.11
CA LEU A 51 16.71 0.44 3.47
C LEU A 51 18.06 0.54 4.19
N VAL A 52 18.06 0.73 5.51
CA VAL A 52 19.29 0.83 6.30
C VAL A 52 20.08 -0.48 6.26
N CYS A 53 19.39 -1.61 6.39
CA CYS A 53 20.02 -2.92 6.31
C CYS A 53 20.70 -3.13 4.95
N TYR A 54 20.03 -2.79 3.85
CA TYR A 54 20.56 -2.93 2.49
C TYR A 54 21.82 -2.06 2.26
N THR A 55 21.77 -0.81 2.73
CA THR A 55 22.75 0.22 2.37
C THR A 55 23.95 0.24 3.32
N VAL A 56 23.71 0.10 4.61
CA VAL A 56 24.72 0.26 5.67
C VAL A 56 25.27 -1.07 6.17
N HIS A 57 24.39 -2.04 6.44
CA HIS A 57 24.80 -3.33 7.01
C HIS A 57 25.33 -4.29 5.95
N ILE A 58 24.52 -4.56 4.93
CA ILE A 58 24.89 -5.44 3.81
C ILE A 58 25.93 -4.76 2.91
N LYS A 59 25.96 -3.41 2.90
CA LYS A 59 26.76 -2.61 1.96
C LYS A 59 26.60 -3.11 0.53
N ALA A 60 25.36 -3.30 0.09
CA ALA A 60 25.06 -3.93 -1.20
C ALA A 60 25.82 -3.31 -2.38
N HIS A 61 26.13 -2.00 -2.32
CA HIS A 61 26.96 -1.31 -3.32
C HIS A 61 28.36 -1.90 -3.55
N GLN A 62 28.90 -2.65 -2.59
CA GLN A 62 30.21 -3.30 -2.70
C GLN A 62 30.12 -4.70 -3.32
N HIS A 63 28.94 -5.31 -3.27
CA HIS A 63 28.69 -6.70 -3.70
C HIS A 63 27.85 -6.78 -4.97
N GLU A 64 27.25 -5.66 -5.37
CA GLU A 64 26.39 -5.54 -6.54
C GLU A 64 27.04 -4.67 -7.62
N PRO A 65 26.77 -4.92 -8.91
CA PRO A 65 27.14 -4.00 -9.97
C PRO A 65 26.61 -2.59 -9.69
N LEU A 66 27.38 -1.56 -10.06
CA LEU A 66 27.01 -0.16 -9.84
C LEU A 66 25.61 0.18 -10.39
N LEU A 67 25.27 -0.36 -11.56
CA LEU A 67 23.96 -0.18 -12.19
C LEU A 67 22.81 -0.73 -11.32
N VAL A 68 22.99 -1.91 -10.72
CA VAL A 68 21.98 -2.52 -9.84
C VAL A 68 21.78 -1.66 -8.59
N SER A 69 22.89 -1.21 -7.99
CA SER A 69 22.86 -0.33 -6.83
C SER A 69 22.13 0.98 -7.13
N PHE A 70 22.50 1.65 -8.23
CA PHE A 70 21.84 2.90 -8.65
C PHE A 70 20.35 2.72 -8.92
N THR A 71 19.97 1.60 -9.55
CA THR A 71 18.57 1.25 -9.81
C THR A 71 17.81 1.07 -8.49
N MET A 72 18.37 0.34 -7.53
CA MET A 72 17.73 0.12 -6.22
C MET A 72 17.53 1.41 -5.45
N TRP A 73 18.52 2.30 -5.42
CA TRP A 73 18.38 3.62 -4.80
C TRP A 73 17.29 4.45 -5.46
N THR A 74 17.27 4.48 -6.80
CA THR A 74 16.26 5.21 -7.57
C THR A 74 14.85 4.70 -7.29
N LEU A 75 14.65 3.37 -7.35
CA LEU A 75 13.37 2.73 -7.04
C LEU A 75 12.92 3.01 -5.60
N MET A 76 13.86 3.09 -4.66
CA MET A 76 13.56 3.39 -3.26
C MET A 76 13.11 4.83 -3.05
N PHE A 77 13.74 5.81 -3.70
CA PHE A 77 13.27 7.19 -3.67
C PHE A 77 11.87 7.34 -4.28
N ILE A 78 11.62 6.67 -5.42
CA ILE A 78 10.30 6.66 -6.06
C ILE A 78 9.27 6.00 -5.13
N HIS A 79 9.62 4.89 -4.49
CA HIS A 79 8.75 4.18 -3.55
C HIS A 79 8.37 5.04 -2.33
N MET A 80 9.34 5.75 -1.75
CA MET A 80 9.07 6.71 -0.66
C MET A 80 8.20 7.87 -1.11
N PHE A 81 8.40 8.39 -2.32
CA PHE A 81 7.52 9.42 -2.87
C PHE A 81 6.09 8.90 -3.07
N ILE A 82 5.91 7.70 -3.61
CA ILE A 82 4.58 7.08 -3.78
C ILE A 82 3.93 6.81 -2.42
N PHE A 83 4.67 6.29 -1.44
CA PHE A 83 4.20 6.09 -0.07
C PHE A 83 3.71 7.42 0.54
N TYR A 84 4.53 8.48 0.43
CA TYR A 84 4.15 9.82 0.88
C TYR A 84 2.86 10.29 0.19
N ARG A 85 2.73 10.14 -1.13
CA ARG A 85 1.51 10.52 -1.87
C ARG A 85 0.30 9.70 -1.47
N LEU A 86 0.46 8.42 -1.16
CA LEU A 86 -0.61 7.54 -0.68
C LEU A 86 -1.17 7.99 0.66
N VAL A 87 -0.28 8.28 1.61
CA VAL A 87 -0.66 8.57 2.99
C VAL A 87 -1.05 10.03 3.21
N THR A 88 -0.59 10.95 2.35
CA THR A 88 -0.88 12.39 2.50
C THR A 88 -1.83 12.97 1.46
N GLY A 89 -2.01 12.29 0.33
CA GLY A 89 -2.87 12.74 -0.76
C GLY A 89 -4.35 12.54 -0.49
N ASP A 90 -5.20 13.31 -1.19
CA ASP A 90 -6.66 13.12 -1.15
C ASP A 90 -7.03 11.81 -1.84
N PRO A 91 -7.59 10.82 -1.12
CA PRO A 91 -8.00 9.55 -1.72
C PRO A 91 -9.19 9.68 -2.68
N GLY A 92 -9.89 10.82 -2.65
CA GLY A 92 -11.10 11.10 -3.42
C GLY A 92 -12.30 11.34 -2.51
N ILE A 93 -12.16 12.24 -1.53
CA ILE A 93 -13.24 12.62 -0.60
C ILE A 93 -14.37 13.31 -1.39
N VAL A 94 -15.60 12.87 -1.15
CA VAL A 94 -16.81 13.53 -1.67
C VAL A 94 -17.05 14.79 -0.84
N ARG A 95 -16.99 15.96 -1.48
CA ARG A 95 -17.29 17.24 -0.83
C ARG A 95 -18.76 17.60 -1.00
N ALA A 96 -19.34 18.16 0.04
CA ALA A 96 -20.75 18.56 0.05
C ALA A 96 -20.98 19.92 -0.64
N GLU A 97 -20.33 20.14 -1.79
CA GLU A 97 -20.27 21.44 -2.46
C GLU A 97 -20.97 21.37 -3.82
N GLY A 98 -21.76 22.40 -4.13
CA GLY A 98 -22.40 22.60 -5.43
C GLY A 98 -23.94 22.52 -5.41
N PRO A 99 -24.59 23.12 -6.43
CA PRO A 99 -26.05 23.28 -6.46
C PRO A 99 -26.81 21.96 -6.48
N LEU A 100 -26.24 20.93 -7.13
CA LEU A 100 -26.81 19.58 -7.14
C LEU A 100 -26.85 18.97 -5.73
N GLN A 101 -25.78 19.15 -4.95
CA GLN A 101 -25.67 18.60 -3.62
C GLN A 101 -26.63 19.27 -2.64
N GLU A 102 -26.84 20.58 -2.81
CA GLU A 102 -27.76 21.39 -2.01
C GLU A 102 -29.22 20.99 -2.24
N VAL A 103 -29.61 20.78 -3.51
CA VAL A 103 -30.93 20.24 -3.87
C VAL A 103 -31.12 18.84 -3.29
N LEU A 104 -30.14 17.95 -3.45
CA LEU A 104 -30.25 16.58 -2.96
C LEU A 104 -30.24 16.47 -1.42
N ARG A 105 -29.63 17.44 -0.71
CA ARG A 105 -29.73 17.57 0.75
C ARG A 105 -31.14 17.94 1.19
N GLY A 106 -31.80 18.86 0.47
CA GLY A 106 -33.17 19.31 0.78
C GLY A 106 -34.25 18.25 0.59
N VAL A 107 -33.97 17.24 -0.25
CA VAL A 107 -34.91 16.14 -0.56
C VAL A 107 -34.94 15.05 0.53
N GLY A 108 -33.95 15.02 1.44
CA GLY A 108 -33.97 14.19 2.64
C GLY A 108 -33.69 12.69 2.44
N GLU A 109 -33.58 11.97 3.56
CA GLU A 109 -33.43 10.51 3.60
C GLU A 109 -34.67 9.80 3.04
N GLY A 110 -34.47 8.80 2.18
CA GLY A 110 -35.54 7.95 1.65
C GLY A 110 -36.01 8.27 0.22
N ILE A 111 -35.72 9.48 -0.30
CA ILE A 111 -36.05 9.86 -1.69
C ILE A 111 -34.80 9.77 -2.59
N VAL A 112 -33.61 10.10 -2.08
CA VAL A 112 -32.35 9.99 -2.84
C VAL A 112 -31.66 8.65 -2.56
N LYS A 113 -31.59 7.77 -3.57
CA LYS A 113 -30.77 6.54 -3.50
C LYS A 113 -29.30 6.93 -3.28
N GLY A 114 -28.69 6.47 -2.19
CA GLY A 114 -27.29 6.76 -1.86
C GLY A 114 -27.06 7.93 -0.90
N TYR A 115 -28.08 8.45 -0.21
CA TYR A 115 -27.86 9.43 0.86
C TYR A 115 -26.99 8.88 2.00
N CYS A 116 -26.01 9.65 2.47
CA CYS A 116 -25.21 9.35 3.64
C CYS A 116 -25.65 10.22 4.81
N SER A 117 -26.22 9.59 5.85
CA SER A 117 -26.68 10.24 7.09
C SER A 117 -25.53 10.88 7.88
N ASP A 118 -24.39 10.19 7.98
CA ASP A 118 -23.22 10.65 8.73
C ASP A 118 -22.60 11.91 8.13
N CYS A 119 -22.50 11.98 6.80
CA CYS A 119 -21.95 13.14 6.09
C CYS A 119 -23.04 14.14 5.67
N GLN A 120 -24.32 13.81 5.90
CA GLN A 120 -25.50 14.56 5.47
C GLN A 120 -25.43 15.00 4.00
N LEU A 121 -25.04 14.09 3.11
CA LEU A 121 -24.82 14.41 1.71
C LEU A 121 -25.35 13.29 0.81
N ALA A 122 -25.77 13.63 -0.41
CA ALA A 122 -26.12 12.63 -1.40
C ALA A 122 -24.85 12.01 -1.97
N SER A 123 -24.59 10.74 -1.68
CA SER A 123 -23.36 10.10 -2.13
C SER A 123 -23.48 9.80 -3.63
N PRO A 124 -22.50 10.23 -4.44
CA PRO A 124 -22.42 9.83 -5.84
C PRO A 124 -22.39 8.31 -5.98
N PRO A 125 -22.76 7.75 -7.15
CA PRO A 125 -22.67 6.31 -7.39
C PRO A 125 -21.28 5.76 -7.03
N LEU A 126 -21.24 4.61 -6.35
CA LEU A 126 -20.02 3.94 -5.85
C LEU A 126 -19.24 4.69 -4.77
N ALA A 127 -19.74 5.84 -4.30
CA ALA A 127 -19.19 6.45 -3.10
C ALA A 127 -19.67 5.71 -1.85
N HIS A 128 -18.78 5.54 -0.89
CA HIS A 128 -19.07 4.86 0.36
C HIS A 128 -18.51 5.63 1.54
N HIS A 129 -19.30 5.71 2.61
CA HIS A 129 -18.87 6.28 3.87
C HIS A 129 -17.90 5.32 4.56
N CYS A 130 -16.68 5.78 4.81
CA CYS A 130 -15.72 5.07 5.65
C CYS A 130 -15.83 5.62 7.08
N ARG A 131 -16.27 4.77 8.02
CA ARG A 131 -16.37 5.15 9.43
C ARG A 131 -15.03 5.46 10.09
N LEU A 132 -13.94 4.90 9.57
CA LEU A 132 -12.58 5.15 10.08
C LEU A 132 -12.07 6.53 9.61
N CYS A 133 -12.35 6.92 8.36
CA CYS A 133 -12.01 8.24 7.84
C CYS A 133 -13.05 9.32 8.18
N VAL A 134 -14.26 8.91 8.60
CA VAL A 134 -15.44 9.78 8.83
C VAL A 134 -15.77 10.63 7.59
N ALA A 135 -15.65 10.02 6.41
CA ALA A 135 -15.85 10.70 5.13
C ALA A 135 -16.38 9.72 4.07
N CYS A 136 -17.15 10.24 3.11
CA CYS A 136 -17.49 9.51 1.89
C CYS A 136 -16.34 9.63 0.89
N HIS A 137 -15.97 8.53 0.24
CA HIS A 137 -14.95 8.51 -0.81
C HIS A 137 -15.49 7.97 -2.12
N HIS A 138 -15.16 8.61 -3.24
CA HIS A 138 -15.55 8.18 -4.59
C HIS A 138 -14.91 6.83 -4.95
N GLN A 139 -15.72 5.91 -5.48
CA GLN A 139 -15.30 4.56 -5.90
C GLN A 139 -14.42 3.88 -4.84
N THR A 140 -14.89 3.80 -3.60
CA THR A 140 -14.09 3.23 -2.50
C THR A 140 -13.68 1.79 -2.83
N ASP A 141 -12.38 1.48 -2.68
CA ASP A 141 -11.87 0.11 -2.71
C ASP A 141 -11.93 -0.53 -1.34
N HIS A 142 -11.19 0.04 -0.39
CA HIS A 142 -11.15 -0.40 1.00
C HIS A 142 -10.51 0.70 1.86
N HIS A 143 -10.63 0.58 3.19
CA HIS A 143 -9.78 1.33 4.11
C HIS A 143 -8.56 0.48 4.43
N CYS A 144 -7.36 0.98 4.10
CA CYS A 144 -6.13 0.24 4.35
C CYS A 144 -5.60 0.57 5.74
N LEU A 145 -5.66 -0.40 6.66
CA LEU A 145 -5.14 -0.24 8.03
C LEU A 145 -3.62 0.01 8.05
N PHE A 146 -2.88 -0.58 7.11
CA PHE A 146 -1.41 -0.41 7.02
C PHE A 146 -0.98 0.96 6.52
N LEU A 147 -1.79 1.62 5.70
CA LEU A 147 -1.52 2.97 5.23
C LEU A 147 -2.27 4.03 6.03
N ASN A 148 -3.17 3.58 6.92
CA ASN A 148 -4.09 4.41 7.68
C ASN A 148 -4.80 5.45 6.79
N THR A 149 -5.30 5.00 5.64
CA THR A 149 -6.00 5.86 4.67
C THR A 149 -6.94 5.02 3.81
N CYS A 150 -7.99 5.66 3.28
CA CYS A 150 -8.86 5.02 2.32
C CYS A 150 -8.16 4.89 0.97
N ILE A 151 -8.32 3.73 0.34
CA ILE A 151 -7.96 3.51 -1.06
C ILE A 151 -9.23 3.68 -1.90
N ALA A 152 -9.22 4.68 -2.77
CA ALA A 152 -10.37 5.16 -3.52
C ALA A 152 -9.92 5.72 -4.88
N ALA A 153 -10.82 6.40 -5.60
CA ALA A 153 -10.61 6.77 -7.01
C ALA A 153 -9.26 7.45 -7.31
N ASN A 154 -8.84 8.40 -6.46
CA ASN A 154 -7.67 9.23 -6.75
C ASN A 154 -6.34 8.59 -6.34
N ASN A 155 -6.36 7.62 -5.42
CA ASN A 155 -5.14 6.99 -4.92
C ASN A 155 -5.01 5.48 -5.21
N HIS A 156 -6.00 4.85 -5.86
CA HIS A 156 -5.94 3.44 -6.21
C HIS A 156 -4.76 3.08 -7.11
N TRP A 157 -4.44 3.93 -8.09
CA TRP A 157 -3.30 3.72 -8.97
C TRP A 157 -2.00 3.69 -8.18
N TYR A 158 -1.80 4.67 -7.30
CA TYR A 158 -0.63 4.74 -6.44
C TYR A 158 -0.53 3.49 -5.56
N PHE A 159 -1.66 2.96 -5.06
CA PHE A 159 -1.68 1.76 -4.22
C PHE A 159 -1.21 0.51 -4.96
N VAL A 160 -1.67 0.29 -6.20
CA VAL A 160 -1.25 -0.86 -7.00
C VAL A 160 0.23 -0.76 -7.39
N VAL A 161 0.67 0.41 -7.86
CA VAL A 161 2.09 0.64 -8.19
C VAL A 161 2.97 0.50 -6.95
N PHE A 162 2.48 0.94 -5.79
CA PHE A 162 3.17 0.78 -4.53
C PHE A 162 3.40 -0.70 -4.16
N ILE A 163 2.40 -1.56 -4.33
CA ILE A 163 2.57 -3.01 -4.11
C ILE A 163 3.60 -3.59 -5.09
N MET A 164 3.52 -3.22 -6.38
CA MET A 164 4.49 -3.68 -7.38
C MET A 164 5.92 -3.25 -7.03
N MET A 165 6.12 -2.00 -6.63
CA MET A 165 7.43 -1.48 -6.21
C MET A 165 7.96 -2.18 -4.94
N ASN A 166 7.08 -2.51 -3.97
CA ASN A 166 7.47 -3.32 -2.81
C ASN A 166 8.04 -4.68 -3.23
N ILE A 167 7.40 -5.37 -4.19
CA ILE A 167 7.89 -6.66 -4.69
C ILE A 167 9.30 -6.52 -5.27
N PHE A 168 9.53 -5.50 -6.10
CA PHE A 168 10.86 -5.27 -6.69
C PHE A 168 11.92 -4.98 -5.62
N LEU A 169 11.63 -4.10 -4.67
CA LEU A 169 12.56 -3.72 -3.60
C LEU A 169 12.87 -4.89 -2.65
N MET A 170 11.86 -5.67 -2.25
CA MET A 170 12.04 -6.85 -1.39
C MET A 170 12.84 -7.94 -2.10
N THR A 171 12.56 -8.19 -3.38
CA THR A 171 13.35 -9.12 -4.19
C THR A 171 14.80 -8.66 -4.32
N GLY A 172 15.00 -7.36 -4.53
CA GLY A 172 16.32 -6.72 -4.54
C GLY A 172 17.10 -6.88 -3.25
N PHE A 173 16.43 -6.64 -2.12
CA PHE A 173 16.99 -6.82 -0.79
C PHE A 173 17.44 -8.28 -0.58
N LEU A 174 16.56 -9.24 -0.85
CA LEU A 174 16.87 -10.67 -0.68
C LEU A 174 18.03 -11.11 -1.58
N SER A 175 18.05 -10.65 -2.84
CA SER A 175 19.15 -10.95 -3.76
C SER A 175 20.48 -10.35 -3.28
N GLY A 176 20.47 -9.12 -2.79
CA GLY A 176 21.67 -8.46 -2.27
C GLY A 176 22.18 -9.10 -0.99
N ALA A 177 21.27 -9.48 -0.08
CA ALA A 177 21.61 -10.23 1.13
C ALA A 177 22.25 -11.59 0.80
N TYR A 178 21.73 -12.29 -0.20
CA TYR A 178 22.31 -13.55 -0.68
C TYR A 178 23.70 -13.34 -1.30
N ARG A 179 23.85 -12.38 -2.23
CA ARG A 179 25.13 -12.11 -2.92
C ARG A 179 26.24 -11.66 -1.98
N ALA A 180 25.95 -10.77 -1.04
CA ALA A 180 26.93 -10.32 -0.05
C ALA A 180 27.53 -11.46 0.77
N ARG A 181 26.83 -12.60 0.86
CA ARG A 181 27.25 -13.77 1.64
C ARG A 181 27.92 -14.84 0.79
N VAL A 182 27.40 -15.13 -0.40
CA VAL A 182 28.07 -16.06 -1.33
C VAL A 182 29.48 -15.57 -1.66
N MET A 183 29.66 -14.25 -1.79
CA MET A 183 30.97 -13.63 -2.03
C MET A 183 31.98 -13.77 -0.87
N GLN A 184 31.55 -14.23 0.33
CA GLN A 184 32.45 -14.47 1.47
C GLN A 184 33.14 -15.85 1.40
N GLY A 185 32.85 -16.67 0.39
CA GLY A 185 33.77 -17.71 -0.08
C GLY A 185 33.92 -18.94 0.82
N VAL A 186 32.84 -19.39 1.48
CA VAL A 186 32.87 -20.68 2.19
C VAL A 186 33.03 -21.79 1.16
N GLN A 187 34.18 -22.49 1.19
CA GLN A 187 34.41 -23.69 0.38
C GLN A 187 33.70 -24.88 1.04
N GLY A 188 32.98 -25.65 0.23
CA GLY A 188 32.17 -26.78 0.70
C GLY A 188 31.08 -27.12 -0.32
N ASP A 189 30.32 -28.17 -0.08
CA ASP A 189 29.14 -28.44 -0.89
C ASP A 189 28.01 -27.43 -0.60
N TRP A 190 26.88 -27.54 -1.30
CA TRP A 190 25.78 -26.60 -1.14
C TRP A 190 25.14 -26.64 0.27
N VAL A 191 25.24 -27.78 0.98
CA VAL A 191 24.70 -27.94 2.33
C VAL A 191 25.62 -27.25 3.34
N ASP A 192 26.93 -27.40 3.19
CA ASP A 192 27.93 -26.73 4.03
C ASP A 192 27.84 -25.22 3.89
N GLN A 193 27.74 -24.73 2.65
CA GLN A 193 27.58 -23.30 2.34
C GLN A 193 26.28 -22.74 2.95
N PHE A 194 25.17 -23.47 2.80
CA PHE A 194 23.88 -23.06 3.36
C PHE A 194 23.90 -23.06 4.90
N THR A 195 24.47 -24.10 5.51
CA THR A 195 24.55 -24.23 6.97
C THR A 195 25.41 -23.13 7.58
N ALA A 196 26.59 -22.88 7.00
CA ALA A 196 27.48 -21.79 7.43
C ALA A 196 26.79 -20.43 7.31
N HIS A 197 26.01 -20.21 6.25
CA HIS A 197 25.23 -18.99 6.06
C HIS A 197 24.18 -18.79 7.15
N ILE A 198 23.39 -19.82 7.47
CA ILE A 198 22.37 -19.74 8.51
C ILE A 198 22.99 -19.54 9.89
N VAL A 199 24.04 -20.29 10.23
CA VAL A 199 24.74 -20.19 11.51
C VAL A 199 25.35 -18.80 11.70
N TYR A 200 25.98 -18.23 10.67
CA TYR A 200 26.49 -16.87 10.73
C TYR A 200 25.37 -15.86 10.94
N LEU A 201 24.29 -15.94 10.15
CA LEU A 201 23.18 -15.00 10.25
C LEU A 201 22.54 -15.01 11.65
N LEU A 202 22.43 -16.17 12.27
CA LEU A 202 21.84 -16.28 13.60
C LEU A 202 22.79 -15.84 14.73
N ASN A 203 24.10 -16.07 14.59
CA ASN A 203 25.07 -15.79 15.65
C ASN A 203 25.72 -14.41 15.55
N GLU A 204 26.05 -13.94 14.35
CA GLU A 204 26.88 -12.75 14.12
C GLU A 204 26.08 -11.56 13.57
N ASP A 205 24.99 -11.81 12.82
CA ASP A 205 24.21 -10.75 12.17
C ASP A 205 22.70 -11.01 12.22
N ILE A 206 22.22 -11.11 13.46
CA ILE A 206 20.80 -11.36 13.77
C ILE A 206 19.87 -10.31 13.14
N TRP A 207 20.34 -9.06 12.98
CA TRP A 207 19.56 -8.01 12.34
C TRP A 207 19.27 -8.33 10.87
N THR A 208 20.30 -8.69 10.10
CA THR A 208 20.12 -9.07 8.69
C THR A 208 19.27 -10.34 8.59
N ALA A 209 19.44 -11.31 9.50
CA ALA A 209 18.61 -12.52 9.55
C ALA A 209 17.12 -12.18 9.71
N LEU A 210 16.79 -11.32 10.69
CA LEU A 210 15.43 -10.85 10.92
C LEU A 210 14.88 -10.10 9.71
N MET A 211 15.68 -9.24 9.07
CA MET A 211 15.25 -8.52 7.88
C MET A 211 15.03 -9.43 6.68
N VAL A 212 15.84 -10.48 6.49
CA VAL A 212 15.60 -11.50 5.45
C VAL A 212 14.27 -12.20 5.67
N ILE A 213 13.97 -12.61 6.91
CA ILE A 213 12.69 -13.25 7.27
C ILE A 213 11.52 -12.28 7.02
N CYS A 214 11.60 -11.05 7.53
CA CYS A 214 10.55 -10.05 7.40
C CYS A 214 10.29 -9.68 5.93
N ASN A 215 11.34 -9.46 5.11
CA ASN A 215 11.18 -9.14 3.69
C ASN A 215 10.68 -10.35 2.89
N GLY A 216 11.10 -11.58 3.23
CA GLY A 216 10.58 -12.80 2.62
C GLY A 216 9.09 -12.99 2.88
N ALA A 217 8.66 -12.87 4.14
CA ALA A 217 7.23 -12.95 4.50
C ALA A 217 6.41 -11.82 3.82
N SER A 218 6.96 -10.60 3.81
CA SER A 218 6.31 -9.45 3.17
C SER A 218 6.21 -9.59 1.66
N LEU A 219 7.18 -10.25 1.01
CA LEU A 219 7.16 -10.51 -0.43
C LEU A 219 6.02 -11.46 -0.80
N ILE A 220 5.87 -12.56 -0.05
CA ILE A 220 4.76 -13.52 -0.23
C ILE A 220 3.42 -12.80 -0.07
N TRP A 221 3.29 -11.99 0.98
CA TRP A 221 2.08 -11.21 1.23
C TRP A 221 1.80 -10.18 0.11
N ALA A 222 2.82 -9.50 -0.40
CA ALA A 222 2.69 -8.53 -1.48
C ALA A 222 2.20 -9.18 -2.79
N PHE A 223 2.68 -10.38 -3.12
CA PHE A 223 2.16 -11.14 -4.26
C PHE A 223 0.69 -11.52 -4.09
N TYR A 224 0.29 -11.94 -2.89
CA TYR A 224 -1.11 -12.23 -2.57
C TYR A 224 -2.00 -11.00 -2.77
N LEU A 225 -1.59 -9.84 -2.25
CA LEU A 225 -2.30 -8.57 -2.42
C LEU A 225 -2.36 -8.15 -3.89
N LEU A 226 -1.25 -8.23 -4.63
CA LEU A 226 -1.21 -7.86 -6.04
C LEU A 226 -2.14 -8.73 -6.88
N ASN A 227 -2.17 -10.04 -6.62
CA ASN A 227 -3.11 -10.94 -7.28
C ASN A 227 -4.56 -10.56 -6.95
N GLY A 228 -4.89 -10.26 -5.68
CA GLY A 228 -6.21 -9.78 -5.29
C GLY A 228 -6.63 -8.53 -6.08
N GLN A 229 -5.73 -7.54 -6.15
CA GLN A 229 -5.94 -6.30 -6.91
C GLN A 229 -6.05 -6.56 -8.41
N PHE A 230 -5.26 -7.47 -8.98
CA PHE A 230 -5.37 -7.90 -10.37
C PHE A 230 -6.77 -8.47 -10.67
N GLN A 231 -7.31 -9.30 -9.78
CA GLN A 231 -8.66 -9.85 -9.97
C GLN A 231 -9.73 -8.76 -9.87
N VAL A 232 -9.60 -7.80 -8.96
CA VAL A 232 -10.58 -6.72 -8.73
C VAL A 232 -10.57 -5.72 -9.89
N VAL A 233 -9.40 -5.18 -10.22
CA VAL A 233 -9.18 -4.24 -11.34
C VAL A 233 -9.48 -4.90 -12.68
N GLY A 234 -9.04 -6.15 -12.87
CA GLY A 234 -9.29 -6.92 -14.08
C GLY A 234 -10.79 -7.16 -14.34
N SER A 235 -11.59 -7.23 -13.28
CA SER A 235 -13.06 -7.30 -13.34
C SER A 235 -13.75 -5.93 -13.38
N GLN A 236 -13.00 -4.83 -13.46
CA GLN A 236 -13.52 -3.45 -13.42
C GLN A 236 -14.42 -3.17 -12.21
N GLN A 237 -14.09 -3.80 -11.07
CA GLN A 237 -14.82 -3.65 -9.80
C GLN A 237 -13.91 -3.02 -8.75
N THR A 238 -14.49 -2.69 -7.60
CA THR A 238 -13.74 -2.39 -6.38
C THR A 238 -13.84 -3.55 -5.39
N THR A 239 -12.88 -3.67 -4.48
CA THR A 239 -12.88 -4.71 -3.43
C THR A 239 -14.17 -4.66 -2.62
N LEU A 240 -14.58 -3.47 -2.20
CA LEU A 240 -15.84 -3.25 -1.47
C LEU A 240 -17.07 -3.67 -2.29
N CYS A 241 -17.12 -3.34 -3.59
CA CYS A 241 -18.22 -3.75 -4.47
C CYS A 241 -18.32 -5.28 -4.54
N ARG A 242 -17.19 -5.96 -4.75
CA ARG A 242 -17.12 -7.43 -4.79
C ARG A 242 -17.59 -8.07 -3.48
N LEU A 243 -17.18 -7.53 -2.33
CA LEU A 243 -17.58 -8.04 -1.02
C LEU A 243 -19.07 -7.86 -0.75
N LYS A 244 -19.67 -6.75 -1.19
CA LYS A 244 -21.11 -6.50 -1.02
C LYS A 244 -21.99 -7.41 -1.89
N LEU A 245 -21.53 -7.69 -3.10
CA LEU A 245 -22.30 -8.48 -4.07
C LEU A 245 -22.10 -9.99 -3.90
N GLY A 246 -21.06 -10.43 -3.19
CA GLY A 246 -20.72 -11.85 -2.97
C GLY A 246 -20.21 -12.59 -4.21
N ASN A 247 -20.61 -12.15 -5.40
CA ASN A 247 -20.18 -12.66 -6.71
C ASN A 247 -19.65 -11.51 -7.59
N PRO A 248 -18.68 -11.78 -8.48
CA PRO A 248 -18.25 -10.79 -9.45
C PRO A 248 -19.38 -10.48 -10.44
N VAL A 249 -19.66 -9.19 -10.65
CA VAL A 249 -20.67 -8.66 -11.61
C VAL A 249 -20.45 -9.21 -13.02
N SER A 250 -19.19 -9.34 -13.43
CA SER A 250 -18.78 -9.95 -14.70
C SER A 250 -17.67 -10.96 -14.45
N LYS A 251 -17.66 -12.04 -15.25
CA LYS A 251 -16.59 -13.05 -15.27
C LYS A 251 -15.74 -12.86 -16.54
N PRO A 252 -14.89 -11.82 -16.61
CA PRO A 252 -14.04 -11.62 -17.77
C PRO A 252 -13.02 -12.77 -17.90
N THR A 253 -12.70 -13.08 -19.14
CA THR A 253 -11.61 -13.98 -19.52
C THR A 253 -10.26 -13.45 -19.01
N LEU A 254 -9.25 -14.31 -18.94
CA LEU A 254 -7.90 -13.90 -18.52
C LEU A 254 -7.34 -12.79 -19.41
N GLY A 255 -7.54 -12.88 -20.73
CA GLY A 255 -7.09 -11.86 -21.68
C GLY A 255 -7.73 -10.50 -21.43
N GLU A 256 -9.03 -10.46 -21.13
CA GLU A 256 -9.74 -9.24 -20.77
C GLU A 256 -9.25 -8.66 -19.43
N LYS A 257 -9.00 -9.51 -18.43
CA LYS A 257 -8.42 -9.07 -17.14
C LYS A 257 -7.07 -8.42 -17.34
N VAL A 258 -6.20 -9.03 -18.14
CA VAL A 258 -4.87 -8.46 -18.46
C VAL A 258 -5.02 -7.12 -19.18
N LYS A 259 -5.91 -7.02 -20.19
CA LYS A 259 -6.19 -5.77 -20.90
C LYS A 259 -6.70 -4.67 -19.97
N ASN A 260 -7.65 -5.00 -19.08
CA ASN A 260 -8.21 -4.07 -18.12
C ASN A 260 -7.17 -3.59 -17.11
N PHE A 261 -6.38 -4.51 -16.57
CA PHE A 261 -5.30 -4.19 -15.64
C PHE A 261 -4.23 -3.30 -16.29
N TRP A 262 -3.82 -3.62 -17.52
CA TRP A 262 -2.88 -2.80 -18.28
C TRP A 262 -3.43 -1.41 -18.57
N THR A 263 -4.70 -1.31 -18.96
CA THR A 263 -5.38 -0.03 -19.18
C THR A 263 -5.41 0.80 -17.89
N PHE A 264 -5.68 0.16 -16.75
CA PHE A 264 -5.64 0.79 -15.44
C PHE A 264 -4.24 1.29 -15.07
N LEU A 265 -3.18 0.55 -15.37
CA LEU A 265 -1.81 1.02 -15.13
C LEU A 265 -1.44 2.23 -16.00
N LEU A 266 -1.91 2.29 -17.24
CA LEU A 266 -1.62 3.40 -18.16
C LEU A 266 -2.44 4.66 -17.90
N ARG A 267 -3.71 4.51 -17.50
CA ARG A 267 -4.69 5.62 -17.45
C ARG A 267 -5.31 5.85 -16.09
N GLY A 268 -4.99 5.03 -15.08
CA GLY A 268 -5.70 5.01 -13.81
C GLY A 268 -7.11 4.43 -13.96
N ARG A 269 -7.98 4.69 -12.97
CA ARG A 269 -9.39 4.29 -13.08
C ARG A 269 -10.12 5.17 -14.09
N VAL A 270 -10.95 4.56 -14.91
CA VAL A 270 -11.84 5.29 -15.81
C VAL A 270 -12.93 6.03 -15.00
N PRO A 271 -13.23 7.30 -15.30
CA PRO A 271 -14.29 8.05 -14.63
C PRO A 271 -15.68 7.40 -14.74
N LEU A 272 -16.54 7.65 -13.75
CA LEU A 272 -17.90 7.09 -13.64
C LEU A 272 -18.79 7.34 -14.86
N SER A 273 -18.58 8.43 -15.61
CA SER A 273 -19.42 8.80 -16.76
C SER A 273 -19.44 7.75 -17.86
N SER A 274 -18.43 6.90 -17.97
CA SER A 274 -18.35 5.82 -18.96
C SER A 274 -18.75 4.44 -18.41
N GLN A 275 -19.13 4.33 -17.13
CA GLN A 275 -19.48 3.05 -16.47
C GLN A 275 -20.98 2.94 -16.14
N ALA A 276 -21.80 3.91 -16.58
CA ALA A 276 -23.23 3.99 -16.28
C ALA A 276 -24.03 2.73 -16.65
N HIS A 277 -23.62 2.00 -17.69
CA HIS A 277 -24.30 0.79 -18.15
C HIS A 277 -24.24 -0.39 -17.16
N TYR A 278 -23.29 -0.43 -16.22
CA TYR A 278 -23.17 -1.53 -15.26
C TYR A 278 -24.12 -1.43 -14.06
N PHE A 279 -24.78 -0.28 -13.84
CA PHE A 279 -25.36 0.04 -12.53
C PHE A 279 -26.85 0.42 -12.54
N ASN A 280 -27.54 0.33 -13.69
CA ASN A 280 -29.00 0.35 -13.72
C ASN A 280 -29.64 -0.97 -13.22
N THR A 281 -28.83 -1.95 -12.82
CA THR A 281 -29.26 -3.29 -12.38
C THR A 281 -29.04 -3.56 -10.88
N VAL A 282 -28.58 -2.56 -10.10
CA VAL A 282 -28.43 -2.61 -8.63
C VAL A 282 -29.29 -1.53 -7.99
#